data_AF-A0A965MVZ2-F1
#
_entry.id   AF-A0A965MVZ2-F1
#
_cell.length_a   1.000
_cell.length_b   1.000
_cell.length_c   1.000
_cell.angle_alpha   90.00
_cell.angle_beta   90.00
_cell.angle_gamma   90.00
#
_symmetry.space_group_name_H-M   'P 1'
#
loop_
_entity.id
_entity.type
_entity.pdbx_description
1 polymer ?
#
loop_
_entity_poly.entity_id
_entity_poly.type
_entity_poly.pdbx_seq_one_letter_code
_entity_poly.pdbx_strand_id
1 'polypeptide(L)'
;MTAVITPETLPVPEPRRPWRNPMQTLRQRLVVSAIAAAIASVLYAVTGLDGVLGWYVAFALSTVVAVSIQSLVTGRKSLSDRIASAVISIGFATVVIPWISLVFTVINRGWKAIYWGFFTHDMLVNSMDEPLNMGGISHAIVGTCVIVGVATLIAAPLGIIAAIYIVEINGRAARFVRFLTQAMSGVPSIVAGLFIYSTIVIAVTHKNNGIAGSLALAILMLPTVARTSEEVLKVVPREVRDSSYA
;
A
#
# COMPACT_ATOMS: atom_id res chain seq x y z
N MET A 1 -36.73 -62.08 2.84
CA MET A 1 -36.74 -61.31 1.58
C MET A 1 -36.05 -59.99 1.83
N THR A 2 -34.73 -59.96 1.62
CA THR A 2 -33.85 -58.79 1.74
C THR A 2 -33.80 -58.13 0.36
N ALA A 3 -34.31 -56.90 0.25
CA ALA A 3 -34.27 -56.15 -0.99
C ALA A 3 -32.81 -55.76 -1.31
N VAL A 4 -32.30 -56.28 -2.43
CA VAL A 4 -31.00 -55.91 -2.98
C VAL A 4 -31.11 -54.49 -3.54
N ILE A 5 -30.42 -53.54 -2.91
CA ILE A 5 -30.38 -52.15 -3.33
C ILE A 5 -29.44 -52.07 -4.54
N THR A 6 -29.99 -51.95 -5.74
CA THR A 6 -29.22 -51.67 -6.96
C THR A 6 -28.75 -50.20 -6.98
N PRO A 7 -27.53 -49.91 -7.50
CA PRO A 7 -26.90 -48.59 -7.44
C PRO A 7 -27.66 -47.47 -8.19
N GLU A 8 -28.68 -47.80 -8.99
CA GLU A 8 -29.52 -46.83 -9.70
C GLU A 8 -30.54 -46.09 -8.80
N THR A 9 -30.71 -46.52 -7.54
CA THR A 9 -31.74 -45.94 -6.64
C THR A 9 -31.18 -44.95 -5.63
N LEU A 10 -29.89 -44.63 -5.66
CA LEU A 10 -29.35 -43.56 -4.83
C LEU A 10 -29.77 -42.20 -5.44
N PRO A 11 -30.57 -41.39 -4.73
CA PRO A 11 -30.95 -40.08 -5.22
C PRO A 11 -29.68 -39.25 -5.45
N VAL A 12 -29.44 -38.87 -6.72
CA VAL A 12 -28.30 -38.04 -7.08
C VAL A 12 -28.43 -36.72 -6.30
N PRO A 13 -27.48 -36.36 -5.44
CA PRO A 13 -27.58 -35.12 -4.67
C PRO A 13 -27.54 -33.94 -5.64
N GLU A 14 -28.69 -33.28 -5.83
CA GLU A 14 -28.75 -32.08 -6.65
C GLU A 14 -27.84 -31.00 -6.04
N PRO A 15 -26.96 -30.35 -6.83
CA PRO A 15 -26.12 -29.29 -6.35
C PRO A 15 -26.99 -28.10 -5.90
N ARG A 16 -27.20 -27.99 -4.59
CA ARG A 16 -27.83 -26.79 -3.99
C ARG A 16 -26.97 -25.59 -4.39
N ARG A 17 -27.60 -24.54 -4.92
CA ARG A 17 -26.96 -23.26 -5.24
C ARG A 17 -27.20 -22.26 -4.09
N PRO A 18 -26.52 -22.35 -2.93
CA PRO A 18 -26.76 -21.46 -1.79
C PRO A 18 -26.50 -19.96 -2.11
N TRP A 19 -25.84 -19.65 -3.22
CA TRP A 19 -25.59 -18.29 -3.72
C TRP A 19 -26.78 -17.64 -4.47
N ARG A 20 -27.93 -18.31 -4.58
CA ARG A 20 -29.03 -17.88 -5.48
C ARG A 20 -29.82 -16.66 -5.01
N ASN A 21 -29.73 -16.24 -3.74
CA ASN A 21 -30.45 -15.06 -3.21
C ASN A 21 -29.51 -13.98 -2.63
N PRO A 22 -28.76 -13.24 -3.47
CA PRO A 22 -27.86 -12.18 -3.02
C PRO A 22 -28.58 -11.05 -2.26
N MET A 23 -29.85 -10.78 -2.58
CA MET A 23 -30.65 -9.75 -1.91
C MET A 23 -31.05 -10.11 -0.48
N GLN A 24 -31.37 -11.38 -0.20
CA GLN A 24 -31.74 -11.81 1.15
C GLN A 24 -30.54 -11.81 2.08
N THR A 25 -29.38 -12.26 1.59
CA THR A 25 -28.12 -12.24 2.36
C THR A 25 -27.64 -10.81 2.59
N LEU A 26 -27.77 -9.92 1.61
CA LEU A 26 -27.47 -8.49 1.77
C LEU A 26 -28.41 -7.83 2.80
N ARG A 27 -29.72 -8.08 2.73
CA ARG A 27 -30.69 -7.53 3.68
C ARG A 27 -30.38 -8.01 5.11
N GLN A 28 -30.06 -9.29 5.29
CA GLN A 28 -29.70 -9.84 6.59
C GLN A 28 -28.41 -9.19 7.13
N ARG A 29 -27.40 -8.97 6.28
CA ARG A 29 -26.17 -8.25 6.66
C ARG A 29 -26.45 -6.80 7.06
N LEU A 30 -27.26 -6.09 6.28
CA LEU A 30 -27.64 -4.70 6.54
C LEU A 30 -28.41 -4.55 7.86
N VAL A 31 -29.34 -5.46 8.14
CA VAL A 31 -30.10 -5.48 9.40
C VAL A 31 -29.17 -5.73 10.59
N VAL A 32 -28.25 -6.69 10.48
CA VAL A 32 -27.27 -6.96 11.55
C VAL A 32 -26.33 -5.77 11.78
N SER A 33 -25.86 -5.12 10.71
CA SER A 33 -25.05 -3.90 10.85
C SER A 33 -25.85 -2.73 11.41
N ALA A 34 -27.13 -2.60 11.11
CA ALA A 34 -27.98 -1.54 11.66
C ALA A 34 -28.25 -1.73 13.16
N ILE A 35 -28.48 -2.97 13.60
CA ILE A 35 -28.61 -3.32 15.02
C ILE A 35 -27.29 -3.06 15.75
N ALA A 36 -26.16 -3.46 15.16
CA ALA A 36 -24.85 -3.15 15.70
C ALA A 36 -24.61 -1.63 15.81
N ALA A 37 -24.97 -0.84 14.78
CA ALA A 37 -24.87 0.62 14.82
C ALA A 37 -25.74 1.24 15.94
N ALA A 38 -26.94 0.73 16.18
CA ALA A 38 -27.78 1.17 17.28
C ALA A 38 -27.13 0.86 18.65
N ILE A 39 -26.63 -0.37 18.83
CA ILE A 39 -25.93 -0.79 20.05
C ILE A 39 -24.67 0.06 20.25
N ALA A 40 -23.90 0.32 19.20
CA ALA A 40 -22.72 1.15 19.21
C ALA A 40 -23.02 2.60 19.64
N SER A 41 -24.14 3.15 19.17
CA SER A 41 -24.57 4.50 19.52
C SER A 41 -24.99 4.60 21.00
N VAL A 42 -25.62 3.55 21.53
CA VAL A 42 -25.94 3.44 22.96
C VAL A 42 -24.67 3.27 23.80
N LEU A 43 -23.75 2.40 23.38
CA LEU A 43 -22.46 2.21 24.05
C LEU A 43 -21.66 3.51 24.07
N TYR A 44 -21.59 4.22 22.94
CA TYR A 44 -20.96 5.53 22.81
C TYR A 44 -21.53 6.54 23.82
N ALA A 45 -22.85 6.61 23.99
CA ALA A 45 -23.49 7.51 24.92
C ALA A 45 -23.22 7.19 26.41
N VAL A 46 -22.94 5.92 26.74
CA VAL A 46 -22.77 5.44 28.13
C VAL A 46 -21.29 5.40 28.56
N THR A 47 -20.38 5.12 27.63
CA THR A 47 -18.96 4.84 27.95
C THR A 47 -18.04 6.07 27.89
N GLY A 48 -18.53 7.24 27.47
CA GLY A 48 -17.75 8.48 27.41
C GLY A 48 -16.61 8.44 26.38
N LEU A 49 -16.67 7.54 25.39
CA LEU A 49 -15.74 7.52 24.28
C LEU A 49 -16.00 8.72 23.36
N ASP A 50 -15.28 9.83 23.56
CA ASP A 50 -15.48 11.02 22.76
C ASP A 50 -14.88 10.90 21.33
N GLY A 51 -15.63 11.45 20.36
CA GLY A 51 -15.20 11.58 18.97
C GLY A 51 -15.57 10.43 18.02
N VAL A 52 -15.31 10.66 16.74
CA VAL A 52 -15.66 9.75 15.62
C VAL A 52 -14.95 8.39 15.74
N LEU A 53 -13.73 8.39 16.29
CA LEU A 53 -12.96 7.16 16.51
C LEU A 53 -13.59 6.29 17.59
N GLY A 54 -14.10 6.91 18.66
CA GLY A 54 -14.74 6.23 19.77
C GLY A 54 -16.03 5.51 19.34
N TRP A 55 -16.86 6.20 18.56
CA TRP A 55 -18.05 5.60 17.97
C TRP A 55 -17.72 4.43 17.02
N TYR A 56 -16.67 4.56 16.22
CA TYR A 56 -16.24 3.49 15.30
C TYR A 56 -15.78 2.22 16.03
N VAL A 57 -15.03 2.36 17.12
CA VAL A 57 -14.58 1.21 17.94
C VAL A 57 -15.78 0.51 18.58
N ALA A 58 -16.76 1.27 19.09
CA ALA A 58 -18.00 0.71 19.61
C ALA A 58 -18.80 -0.02 18.52
N PHE A 59 -18.84 0.52 17.31
CA PHE A 59 -19.45 -0.11 16.15
C PHE A 59 -18.78 -1.43 15.80
N ALA A 60 -17.46 -1.43 15.61
CA ALA A 60 -16.68 -2.62 15.32
C ALA A 60 -16.94 -3.75 16.33
N LEU A 61 -16.82 -3.46 17.63
CA LEU A 61 -17.07 -4.42 18.71
C LEU A 61 -18.50 -4.97 18.67
N SER A 62 -19.50 -4.09 18.52
CA SER A 62 -20.91 -4.49 18.47
C SER A 62 -21.24 -5.37 17.26
N THR A 63 -20.63 -5.13 16.08
CA THR A 63 -20.80 -6.00 14.90
C THR A 63 -20.21 -7.38 15.10
N VAL A 64 -19.02 -7.49 15.72
CA VAL A 64 -18.43 -8.80 16.02
C VAL A 64 -19.31 -9.59 16.98
N VAL A 65 -19.81 -8.95 18.04
CA VAL A 65 -20.69 -9.58 19.03
C VAL A 65 -22.03 -9.98 18.41
N ALA A 66 -22.68 -9.10 17.65
CA ALA A 66 -23.95 -9.37 16.99
C ALA A 66 -23.85 -10.53 15.99
N VAL A 67 -22.77 -10.59 15.20
CA VAL A 67 -22.52 -11.69 14.27
C VAL A 67 -22.20 -12.98 15.04
N SER A 68 -21.42 -12.91 16.12
CA SER A 68 -21.09 -14.06 16.96
C SER A 68 -22.36 -14.69 17.56
N ILE A 69 -23.28 -13.89 18.10
CA ILE A 69 -24.56 -14.36 18.65
C ILE A 69 -25.42 -15.02 17.57
N GLN A 70 -25.58 -14.39 16.40
CA GLN A 70 -26.37 -14.96 15.30
C GLN A 70 -25.76 -16.28 14.78
N SER A 71 -24.43 -16.37 14.84
CA SER A 71 -23.69 -17.51 14.33
C SER A 71 -23.77 -18.75 15.24
N LEU A 72 -24.03 -18.58 16.54
CA LEU A 72 -24.34 -19.68 17.48
C LEU A 72 -25.67 -20.39 17.14
N VAL A 73 -26.63 -19.66 16.56
CA VAL A 73 -27.97 -20.19 16.21
C VAL A 73 -27.97 -20.96 14.87
N THR A 74 -26.99 -20.73 14.00
CA THR A 74 -27.01 -21.20 12.59
C THR A 74 -26.12 -22.44 12.34
N GLY A 75 -25.47 -22.99 13.37
CA GLY A 75 -24.66 -24.22 13.29
C GLY A 75 -23.16 -24.00 12.98
N ARG A 76 -22.32 -24.94 13.45
CA ARG A 76 -20.85 -24.81 13.59
C ARG A 76 -20.07 -24.53 12.29
N LYS A 77 -20.55 -24.94 11.12
CA LYS A 77 -19.89 -24.67 9.81
C LYS A 77 -20.23 -23.29 9.23
N SER A 78 -21.41 -22.76 9.53
CA SER A 78 -21.83 -21.39 9.16
C SER A 78 -21.22 -20.33 10.10
N LEU A 79 -20.80 -20.77 11.30
CA LEU A 79 -20.16 -19.96 12.33
C LEU A 79 -18.87 -19.28 11.83
N SER A 80 -17.92 -20.08 11.36
CA SER A 80 -16.60 -19.58 10.95
C SER A 80 -16.68 -18.65 9.75
N ASP A 81 -17.55 -18.93 8.78
CA ASP A 81 -17.74 -18.09 7.59
C ASP A 81 -18.30 -16.70 7.94
N ARG A 82 -19.31 -16.65 8.81
CA ARG A 82 -19.92 -15.39 9.24
C ARG A 82 -18.98 -14.54 10.09
N ILE A 83 -18.27 -15.16 11.03
CA ILE A 83 -17.28 -14.47 11.87
C ILE A 83 -16.13 -13.96 11.00
N ALA A 84 -15.58 -14.79 10.10
CA ALA A 84 -14.52 -14.38 9.18
C ALA A 84 -14.98 -13.20 8.31
N SER A 85 -16.19 -13.25 7.75
CA SER A 85 -16.74 -12.16 6.95
C SER A 85 -16.91 -10.87 7.74
N ALA A 86 -17.33 -10.94 9.01
CA ALA A 86 -17.46 -9.75 9.87
C ALA A 86 -16.09 -9.15 10.22
N VAL A 87 -15.13 -9.97 10.62
CA VAL A 87 -13.76 -9.53 10.94
C VAL A 87 -13.11 -8.87 9.72
N ILE A 88 -13.25 -9.47 8.53
CA ILE A 88 -12.72 -8.90 7.28
C ILE A 88 -13.41 -7.57 6.95
N SER A 89 -14.73 -7.48 7.09
CA SER A 89 -15.48 -6.25 6.77
C SER A 89 -15.11 -5.11 7.70
N ILE A 90 -14.95 -5.39 8.99
CA ILE A 90 -14.51 -4.41 9.99
C ILE A 90 -13.06 -4.01 9.74
N GLY A 91 -12.16 -4.99 9.51
CA GLY A 91 -10.77 -4.71 9.17
C GLY A 91 -10.63 -3.81 7.94
N PHE A 92 -11.43 -4.07 6.90
CA PHE A 92 -11.53 -3.23 5.72
C PHE A 92 -12.01 -1.81 6.05
N ALA A 93 -13.11 -1.67 6.81
CA ALA A 93 -13.61 -0.36 7.22
C ALA A 93 -12.59 0.43 8.05
N THR A 94 -11.82 -0.23 8.93
CA THR A 94 -10.81 0.40 9.78
C THR A 94 -9.70 1.05 8.97
N VAL A 95 -9.32 0.44 7.84
CA VAL A 95 -8.30 0.99 6.94
C VAL A 95 -8.88 2.06 6.01
N VAL A 96 -10.08 1.80 5.48
CA VAL A 96 -10.69 2.66 4.45
C VAL A 96 -11.20 3.98 5.02
N ILE A 97 -11.76 3.99 6.24
CA ILE A 97 -12.32 5.21 6.85
C ILE A 97 -11.24 6.29 7.04
N PRO A 98 -10.09 6.03 7.70
CA PRO A 98 -9.02 7.01 7.80
C PRO A 98 -8.47 7.43 6.43
N TRP A 99 -8.36 6.48 5.49
CA TRP A 99 -7.88 6.78 4.14
C TRP A 99 -8.80 7.77 3.40
N ILE A 100 -10.11 7.52 3.40
CA ILE A 100 -11.11 8.45 2.82
C ILE A 100 -11.07 9.79 3.55
N SER A 101 -10.99 9.78 4.89
CA SER A 101 -10.93 11.00 5.71
C SER A 101 -9.71 11.86 5.35
N LEU A 102 -8.54 11.25 5.16
CA LEU A 102 -7.33 11.94 4.74
C LEU A 102 -7.51 12.57 3.36
N VAL A 103 -7.97 11.79 2.37
CA VAL A 103 -8.21 12.30 1.00
C VAL A 103 -9.22 13.44 1.01
N PHE A 104 -10.34 13.28 1.71
CA PHE A 104 -11.37 14.31 1.84
C PHE A 104 -10.82 15.58 2.49
N THR A 105 -10.05 15.45 3.57
CA THR A 105 -9.46 16.58 4.28
C THR A 105 -8.44 17.32 3.40
N VAL A 106 -7.60 16.57 2.66
CA VAL A 106 -6.62 17.14 1.72
C VAL A 106 -7.32 17.92 0.61
N ILE A 107 -8.41 17.40 0.03
CA ILE A 107 -9.14 18.09 -1.04
C ILE A 107 -9.86 19.32 -0.48
N ASN A 108 -10.62 19.16 0.61
CA ASN A 108 -11.45 20.23 1.18
C ASN A 108 -10.62 21.41 1.70
N ARG A 109 -9.46 21.14 2.32
CA ARG A 109 -8.54 22.18 2.77
C ARG A 109 -7.63 22.68 1.64
N GLY A 110 -7.17 21.77 0.78
CA GLY A 110 -6.20 22.07 -0.28
C GLY A 110 -6.77 22.91 -1.42
N TRP A 111 -8.03 22.71 -1.82
CA TRP A 111 -8.62 23.50 -2.92
C TRP A 111 -8.64 25.00 -2.65
N LYS A 112 -8.77 25.40 -1.36
CA LYS A 112 -8.76 26.81 -0.94
C LYS A 112 -7.38 27.47 -1.07
N ALA A 113 -6.31 26.68 -1.18
CA ALA A 113 -4.94 27.15 -1.32
C ALA A 113 -4.50 27.30 -2.78
N ILE A 114 -5.30 26.87 -3.76
CA ILE A 114 -4.96 26.93 -5.17
C ILE A 114 -5.34 28.30 -5.72
N TYR A 115 -4.33 29.12 -6.00
CA TYR A 115 -4.46 30.39 -6.72
C TYR A 115 -3.47 30.45 -7.89
N TRP A 116 -3.60 31.43 -8.78
CA TRP A 116 -2.78 31.50 -10.01
C TRP A 116 -1.26 31.46 -9.75
N GLY A 117 -0.81 32.07 -8.65
CA GLY A 117 0.60 32.09 -8.27
C GLY A 117 1.09 30.84 -7.54
N PHE A 118 0.23 29.88 -7.20
CA PHE A 118 0.57 28.71 -6.38
C PHE A 118 1.68 27.84 -6.99
N PHE A 119 1.77 27.76 -8.32
CA PHE A 119 2.80 26.96 -8.99
C PHE A 119 4.12 27.71 -9.22
N THR A 120 4.09 29.04 -9.21
CA THR A 120 5.26 29.87 -9.55
C THR A 120 5.95 30.43 -8.32
N HIS A 121 5.21 30.66 -7.23
CA HIS A 121 5.75 31.24 -6.00
C HIS A 121 6.37 30.16 -5.11
N ASP A 122 7.36 30.58 -4.32
CA ASP A 122 8.01 29.76 -3.30
C ASP A 122 7.36 30.05 -1.92
N MET A 123 7.65 29.23 -0.90
CA MET A 123 7.29 29.42 0.51
C MET A 123 8.39 30.13 1.33
N LEU A 124 9.39 30.72 0.68
CA LEU A 124 10.57 31.30 1.34
C LEU A 124 10.25 32.47 2.29
N VAL A 125 9.09 33.13 2.14
CA VAL A 125 8.70 34.33 2.92
C VAL A 125 7.55 34.01 3.88
N ASN A 126 7.11 32.76 3.95
CA ASN A 126 5.82 32.40 4.48
C ASN A 126 5.95 31.95 5.92
N SER A 127 5.35 32.70 6.84
CA SER A 127 5.25 32.31 8.26
C SER A 127 3.99 31.45 8.50
N MET A 128 3.96 30.73 9.62
CA MET A 128 2.88 29.77 9.97
C MET A 128 1.46 30.36 9.97
N ASP A 129 1.34 31.69 10.08
CA ASP A 129 0.07 32.41 10.18
C ASP A 129 -0.30 33.22 8.92
N GLU A 130 0.44 33.06 7.81
CA GLU A 130 0.11 33.77 6.57
C GLU A 130 -1.12 33.20 5.84
N PRO A 131 -1.90 34.05 5.15
CA PRO A 131 -3.09 33.60 4.44
C PRO A 131 -2.75 32.63 3.30
N LEU A 132 -3.66 31.68 3.03
CA LEU A 132 -3.47 30.58 2.05
C LEU A 132 -3.19 31.03 0.60
N ASN A 133 -3.32 32.33 0.31
CA ASN A 133 -3.05 32.95 -0.99
C ASN A 133 -1.63 33.55 -1.08
N MET A 134 -0.82 33.44 -0.03
CA MET A 134 0.58 33.83 -0.01
C MET A 134 1.42 32.56 0.11
N GLY A 135 1.99 32.09 -1.02
CA GLY A 135 2.87 30.94 -1.10
C GLY A 135 2.66 29.99 -2.26
N GLY A 136 3.66 29.18 -2.57
CA GLY A 136 3.53 28.18 -3.62
C GLY A 136 4.45 26.99 -3.49
N ILE A 137 4.22 26.03 -4.37
CA ILE A 137 4.90 24.72 -4.37
C ILE A 137 6.10 24.67 -5.31
N SER A 138 6.58 25.81 -5.81
CA SER A 138 7.65 25.84 -6.80
C SER A 138 8.95 25.19 -6.29
N HIS A 139 9.36 25.45 -5.04
CA HIS A 139 10.52 24.80 -4.41
C HIS A 139 10.34 23.29 -4.27
N ALA A 140 9.13 22.80 -4.01
CA ALA A 140 8.86 21.37 -3.87
C ALA A 140 9.00 20.67 -5.22
N ILE A 141 8.50 21.30 -6.30
CA ILE A 141 8.64 20.79 -7.67
C ILE A 141 10.11 20.79 -8.08
N VAL A 142 10.78 21.95 -7.99
CA VAL A 142 12.19 22.09 -8.37
C VAL A 142 13.08 21.19 -7.51
N GLY A 143 12.86 21.16 -6.20
CA GLY A 143 13.58 20.30 -5.27
C GLY A 143 13.42 18.82 -5.61
N THR A 144 12.21 18.37 -5.94
CA THR A 144 11.97 17.00 -6.39
C THR A 144 12.70 16.70 -7.69
N CYS A 145 12.64 17.59 -8.68
CA CYS A 145 13.36 17.42 -9.94
C CYS A 145 14.88 17.34 -9.75
N VAL A 146 15.45 18.17 -8.88
CA VAL A 146 16.88 18.13 -8.55
C VAL A 146 17.24 16.82 -7.85
N ILE A 147 16.47 16.41 -6.83
CA ILE A 147 16.74 15.18 -6.08
C ILE A 147 16.65 13.95 -6.97
N VAL A 148 15.59 13.83 -7.76
CA VAL A 148 15.40 12.73 -8.71
C VAL A 148 16.45 12.77 -9.81
N GLY A 149 16.77 13.96 -10.33
CA GLY A 149 17.76 14.12 -11.39
C GLY A 149 19.15 13.67 -10.95
N VAL A 150 19.62 14.13 -9.78
CA VAL A 150 20.92 13.73 -9.23
C VAL A 150 20.92 12.24 -8.87
N ALA A 151 19.86 11.74 -8.24
CA ALA A 151 19.76 10.31 -7.93
C ALA A 151 19.81 9.45 -9.20
N THR A 152 19.12 9.86 -10.26
CA THR A 152 19.12 9.18 -11.56
C THR A 152 20.50 9.23 -12.21
N LEU A 153 21.16 10.39 -12.19
CA LEU A 153 22.51 10.56 -12.75
C LEU A 153 23.53 9.59 -12.13
N ILE A 154 23.32 9.19 -10.88
CA ILE A 154 24.18 8.23 -10.16
C ILE A 154 23.67 6.80 -10.38
N ALA A 155 22.41 6.53 -10.06
CA ALA A 155 21.85 5.19 -10.01
C ALA A 155 21.63 4.58 -11.41
N ALA A 156 21.26 5.39 -12.41
CA ALA A 156 21.03 4.91 -13.77
C ALA A 156 22.30 4.29 -14.40
N PRO A 157 23.44 5.01 -14.51
CA PRO A 157 24.64 4.43 -15.11
C PRO A 157 25.18 3.25 -14.30
N LEU A 158 25.21 3.34 -12.96
CA LEU A 158 25.69 2.23 -12.12
C LEU A 158 24.81 0.98 -12.25
N GLY A 159 23.49 1.15 -12.29
CA GLY A 159 22.55 0.06 -12.46
C GLY A 159 22.66 -0.59 -13.85
N ILE A 160 22.78 0.21 -14.91
CA ILE A 160 22.95 -0.29 -16.28
C ILE A 160 24.28 -1.04 -16.41
N ILE A 161 25.38 -0.50 -15.89
CA ILE A 161 26.70 -1.17 -15.90
C ILE A 161 26.62 -2.51 -15.15
N ALA A 162 25.98 -2.54 -13.99
CA ALA A 162 25.78 -3.79 -13.23
C ALA A 162 24.97 -4.82 -14.04
N ALA A 163 23.91 -4.39 -14.72
CA ALA A 163 23.09 -5.25 -15.57
C ALA A 163 23.87 -5.80 -16.78
N ILE A 164 24.62 -4.95 -17.47
CA ILE A 164 25.49 -5.36 -18.59
C ILE A 164 26.54 -6.37 -18.10
N TYR A 165 27.18 -6.12 -16.95
CA TYR A 165 28.16 -7.03 -16.39
C TYR A 165 27.56 -8.41 -16.04
N ILE A 166 26.34 -8.42 -15.50
CA ILE A 166 25.62 -9.67 -15.16
C ILE A 166 25.22 -10.44 -16.42
N VAL A 167 24.70 -9.77 -17.46
CA VAL A 167 24.10 -10.46 -18.63
C VAL A 167 25.12 -10.76 -19.73
N GLU A 168 26.01 -9.81 -20.02
CA GLU A 168 26.94 -9.89 -21.15
C GLU A 168 28.22 -10.63 -20.75
N ILE A 169 28.89 -10.16 -19.69
CA ILE A 169 30.21 -10.65 -19.32
C ILE A 169 30.11 -12.00 -18.59
N ASN A 170 29.05 -12.23 -17.79
CA ASN A 170 28.86 -13.44 -16.98
C ASN A 170 30.13 -13.84 -16.17
N GLY A 171 30.88 -12.85 -15.69
CA GLY A 171 32.14 -13.09 -14.97
C GLY A 171 31.93 -13.79 -13.60
N ARG A 172 33.03 -14.21 -12.96
CA ARG A 172 33.00 -14.84 -11.62
C ARG A 172 32.28 -13.97 -10.58
N ALA A 173 32.35 -12.65 -10.71
CA ALA A 173 31.67 -11.72 -9.81
C ALA A 173 30.19 -11.46 -10.16
N ALA A 174 29.67 -11.92 -11.30
CA ALA A 174 28.28 -11.65 -11.69
C ALA A 174 27.27 -12.20 -10.67
N ARG A 175 27.55 -13.40 -10.12
CA ARG A 175 26.75 -13.98 -9.02
C ARG A 175 26.77 -13.11 -7.77
N PHE A 176 27.93 -12.54 -7.44
CA PHE A 176 28.11 -11.68 -6.27
C PHE A 176 27.40 -10.33 -6.44
N VAL A 177 27.54 -9.68 -7.61
CA VAL A 177 26.83 -8.44 -7.93
C VAL A 177 25.32 -8.68 -7.91
N ARG A 178 24.82 -9.77 -8.50
CA ARG A 178 23.39 -10.12 -8.44
C ARG A 178 22.92 -10.32 -7.00
N PHE A 179 23.70 -11.02 -6.17
CA PHE A 179 23.39 -11.20 -4.75
C PHE A 179 23.31 -9.86 -4.01
N LEU A 180 24.28 -8.95 -4.21
CA LEU A 180 24.25 -7.62 -3.58
C LEU A 180 23.03 -6.81 -4.02
N THR A 181 22.74 -6.79 -5.31
CA THR A 181 21.60 -6.05 -5.87
C THR A 181 20.26 -6.58 -5.34
N GLN A 182 20.16 -7.90 -5.17
CA GLN A 182 19.00 -8.55 -4.54
C GLN A 182 18.91 -8.25 -3.05
N ALA A 183 20.03 -8.28 -2.32
CA ALA A 183 20.08 -7.95 -0.90
C ALA A 183 19.69 -6.48 -0.65
N MET A 184 20.11 -5.55 -1.51
CA MET A 184 19.71 -4.13 -1.45
C MET A 184 18.19 -3.96 -1.58
N SER A 185 17.53 -4.77 -2.39
CA SER A 185 16.06 -4.74 -2.54
C SER A 185 15.32 -5.22 -1.28
N GLY A 186 15.99 -5.98 -0.42
CA GLY A 186 15.43 -6.47 0.85
C GLY A 186 15.54 -5.45 2.00
N VAL A 187 16.34 -4.39 1.83
CA VAL A 187 16.51 -3.37 2.88
C VAL A 187 15.28 -2.44 2.90
N PRO A 188 14.67 -2.21 4.06
CA PRO A 188 13.56 -1.26 4.17
C PRO A 188 13.98 0.16 3.75
N SER A 189 13.10 0.87 3.05
CA SER A 189 13.43 2.21 2.52
C SER A 189 13.82 3.22 3.60
N ILE A 190 13.23 3.09 4.80
CA ILE A 190 13.55 3.93 5.96
C ILE A 190 14.99 3.76 6.45
N VAL A 191 15.56 2.56 6.31
CA VAL A 191 16.92 2.26 6.76
C VAL A 191 17.94 2.97 5.86
N ALA A 192 17.75 2.95 4.55
CA ALA A 192 18.61 3.68 3.61
C ALA A 192 18.55 5.20 3.84
N GLY A 193 17.34 5.74 4.10
CA GLY A 193 17.16 7.14 4.44
C GLY A 193 17.88 7.53 5.74
N LEU A 194 17.72 6.73 6.79
CA LEU A 194 18.37 6.98 8.08
C LEU A 194 19.89 6.82 8.01
N PHE A 195 20.39 5.89 7.19
CA PHE A 195 21.82 5.69 6.96
C PHE A 195 22.49 6.95 6.36
N ILE A 196 21.89 7.53 5.32
CA ILE A 196 22.42 8.77 4.73
C ILE A 196 22.26 9.94 5.69
N TYR A 197 21.13 10.02 6.40
CA TYR A 197 20.94 11.06 7.41
C TYR A 197 22.02 11.01 8.50
N SER A 198 22.28 9.84 9.08
CA SER A 198 23.30 9.72 10.13
C SER A 198 24.73 9.93 9.60
N THR A 199 25.04 9.43 8.41
CA THR A 199 26.41 9.45 7.88
C THR A 199 26.77 10.77 7.21
N ILE A 200 25.83 11.43 6.52
CA ILE A 200 26.10 12.64 5.73
C ILE A 200 25.58 13.90 6.43
N VAL A 201 24.35 13.86 6.95
CA VAL A 201 23.75 15.05 7.57
C VAL A 201 24.31 15.27 8.96
N ILE A 202 24.28 14.26 9.83
CA ILE A 202 24.76 14.41 11.21
C ILE A 202 26.29 14.49 11.25
N ALA A 203 27.01 13.62 10.55
CA ALA A 203 28.46 13.52 10.71
C ALA A 203 29.28 14.52 9.87
N VAL A 204 28.77 14.95 8.70
CA VAL A 204 29.56 15.76 7.74
C VAL A 204 29.00 17.17 7.57
N THR A 205 27.73 17.30 7.21
CA THR A 205 27.18 18.59 6.75
C THR A 205 26.63 19.44 7.91
N HIS A 206 26.12 18.79 8.97
CA HIS A 206 25.37 19.41 10.08
C HIS A 206 24.15 20.25 9.63
N LYS A 207 23.72 20.10 8.38
CA LYS A 207 22.61 20.83 7.75
C LYS A 207 21.85 19.92 6.80
N ASN A 208 20.54 20.09 6.75
CA ASN A 208 19.69 19.39 5.78
C ASN A 208 19.97 19.97 4.39
N ASN A 209 20.31 19.10 3.43
CA ASN A 209 20.56 19.50 2.04
C ASN A 209 19.92 18.50 1.06
N GLY A 210 19.61 18.97 -0.15
CA GLY A 210 19.01 18.14 -1.20
C GLY A 210 19.96 17.04 -1.73
N ILE A 211 21.27 17.22 -1.60
CA ILE A 211 22.28 16.24 -2.04
C ILE A 211 22.19 14.97 -1.20
N ALA A 212 22.05 15.08 0.13
CA ALA A 212 21.84 13.93 1.00
C ALA A 212 20.54 13.20 0.65
N GLY A 213 19.45 13.93 0.37
CA GLY A 213 18.21 13.33 -0.14
C GLY A 213 18.41 12.57 -1.46
N SER A 214 19.22 13.12 -2.37
CA SER A 214 19.57 12.50 -3.66
C SER A 214 20.38 11.22 -3.48
N LEU A 215 21.33 11.19 -2.55
CA LEU A 215 22.13 10.00 -2.25
C LEU A 215 21.27 8.89 -1.63
N ALA A 216 20.36 9.23 -0.71
CA ALA A 216 19.42 8.27 -0.14
C ALA A 216 18.52 7.67 -1.24
N LEU A 217 18.00 8.51 -2.13
CA LEU A 217 17.19 8.06 -3.26
C LEU A 217 17.99 7.20 -4.24
N ALA A 218 19.25 7.55 -4.51
CA ALA A 218 20.13 6.77 -5.39
C ALA A 218 20.32 5.33 -4.89
N ILE A 219 20.50 5.13 -3.57
CA ILE A 219 20.63 3.79 -2.96
C ILE A 219 19.36 2.95 -3.20
N LEU A 220 18.19 3.56 -3.08
CA LEU A 220 16.90 2.89 -3.28
C LEU A 220 16.60 2.61 -4.77
N MET A 221 17.04 3.51 -5.64
CA MET A 221 16.80 3.43 -7.08
C MET A 221 17.72 2.40 -7.77
N LEU A 222 18.96 2.26 -7.31
CA LEU A 222 19.99 1.40 -7.91
C LEU A 222 19.54 -0.06 -8.14
N PRO A 223 18.98 -0.79 -7.16
CA PRO A 223 18.57 -2.17 -7.39
C PRO A 223 17.40 -2.30 -8.38
N THR A 224 16.51 -1.31 -8.42
CA THR A 224 15.38 -1.28 -9.35
C THR A 224 15.87 -1.07 -10.78
N VAL A 225 16.78 -0.11 -11.01
CA VAL A 225 17.38 0.13 -12.33
C VAL A 225 18.18 -1.08 -12.79
N ALA A 226 19.03 -1.63 -11.93
CA ALA A 226 19.86 -2.78 -12.29
C ALA A 226 19.00 -3.98 -12.70
N ARG A 227 17.96 -4.29 -11.92
CA ARG A 227 17.07 -5.43 -12.22
C ARG A 227 16.25 -5.20 -13.48
N THR A 228 15.69 -4.01 -13.66
CA THR A 228 14.91 -3.70 -14.87
C THR A 228 15.78 -3.74 -16.13
N SER A 229 17.00 -3.18 -16.06
CA SER A 229 17.96 -3.24 -17.16
C SER A 229 18.41 -4.67 -17.45
N GLU A 230 18.63 -5.49 -16.42
CA GLU A 230 19.01 -6.90 -16.55
C GLU A 230 17.92 -7.70 -17.28
N GLU A 231 16.66 -7.53 -16.90
CA GLU A 231 15.55 -8.22 -17.56
C GLU A 231 15.38 -7.76 -19.02
N VAL A 232 15.54 -6.47 -19.31
CA VAL A 232 15.50 -5.94 -20.69
C VAL A 232 16.62 -6.53 -21.55
N LEU A 233 17.86 -6.60 -21.04
CA LEU A 233 19.00 -7.14 -21.78
C LEU A 233 18.86 -8.64 -22.07
N LYS A 234 18.18 -9.41 -21.21
CA LYS A 234 17.92 -10.84 -21.43
C LYS A 234 16.88 -11.11 -22.53
N VAL A 235 16.00 -10.16 -22.81
CA VAL A 235 14.96 -10.29 -23.85
C VAL A 235 15.57 -10.22 -25.26
N VAL A 236 16.73 -9.58 -25.41
CA VAL A 236 17.39 -9.44 -26.72
C VAL A 236 17.93 -10.80 -27.19
N PRO A 237 17.50 -11.30 -28.38
CA PRO A 237 17.99 -12.55 -28.94
C PRO A 237 19.50 -12.54 -29.15
N ARG A 238 20.16 -13.70 -28.95
CA ARG A 238 21.60 -13.84 -29.16
C ARG A 238 22.01 -13.55 -30.60
N GLU A 239 21.20 -13.92 -31.59
CA GLU A 239 21.48 -13.68 -33.01
C GLU A 239 21.68 -12.19 -33.35
N VAL A 240 20.89 -11.30 -32.73
CA VAL A 240 21.02 -9.84 -32.92
C VAL A 240 22.30 -9.31 -32.28
N ARG A 241 22.72 -9.91 -31.16
CA ARG A 241 23.98 -9.56 -30.47
C ARG A 241 25.18 -10.01 -31.28
N ASP A 242 25.18 -11.26 -31.73
CA ASP A 242 26.25 -11.86 -32.53
C ASP A 242 26.41 -11.14 -33.88
N SER A 243 25.30 -10.70 -34.51
CA SER A 243 25.33 -9.90 -35.73
C SER A 243 25.87 -8.48 -35.55
N SER A 244 25.85 -7.94 -34.32
CA SER A 244 26.40 -6.60 -34.01
C SER A 244 27.90 -6.64 -33.72
N TYR A 245 28.46 -7.82 -33.47
CA TYR A 245 29.91 -8.02 -33.27
C TYR A 245 30.69 -8.24 -34.58
N ALA A 246 30.01 -8.67 -35.64
CA ALA A 246 30.58 -8.91 -36.97
C ALA A 246 30.61 -7.63 -37.82
#